data_AF-A0A959TFR6-F1
#
_entry.id   AF-A0A959TFR6-F1
#
_cell.length_a   1.000
_cell.length_b   1.000
_cell.length_c   1.000
_cell.angle_alpha   90.00
_cell.angle_beta   90.00
_cell.angle_gamma   90.00
#
_symmetry.space_group_name_H-M   'P 1'
#
loop_
_entity.id
_entity.type
_entity.pdbx_description
1 polymer ?
#
loop_
_entity_poly.entity_id
_entity_poly.type
_entity_poly.pdbx_seq_one_letter_code
_entity_poly.pdbx_strand_id
1 'polypeptide(L)' 'MVTLHPPSGPVRARIALPGSKSVANRALVCAALAGETSVVKGLPAATDTRILQQLLQERPARMHCGLGGTTLRFALA' A
#
# COMPACT_ATOMS: atom_id res chain seq x y z
N MET A 1 15.62 -5.34 -24.97
CA MET A 1 16.94 -4.88 -24.50
C MET A 1 16.75 -3.49 -23.91
N VAL A 2 17.08 -3.27 -22.63
CA VAL A 2 16.98 -1.95 -21.98
C VAL A 2 18.38 -1.36 -21.92
N THR A 3 18.57 -0.17 -22.49
CA THR A 3 19.82 0.58 -22.43
C THR A 3 19.71 1.64 -21.34
N LEU A 4 20.69 1.68 -20.43
CA LEU A 4 20.74 2.67 -19.34
C LEU A 4 21.84 3.68 -19.64
N HIS A 5 21.57 4.96 -19.37
CA HIS A 5 22.54 6.04 -19.49
C HIS A 5 22.74 6.70 -18.13
N PRO A 6 23.98 7.04 -17.75
CA PRO A 6 24.21 7.81 -16.55
C PRO A 6 23.68 9.24 -16.72
N PRO A 7 23.36 9.94 -15.63
CA PRO A 7 23.11 11.37 -15.69
C PRO A 7 24.33 12.09 -16.26
N SER A 8 24.13 13.08 -17.14
CA SER A 8 25.21 13.91 -17.70
C SER A 8 25.78 14.94 -16.71
N GLY A 9 25.24 14.98 -15.49
CA GLY A 9 25.65 15.87 -14.40
C GLY A 9 24.80 15.66 -13.14
N PRO A 10 25.00 16.49 -12.10
CA PRO A 10 24.22 16.38 -10.86
C PRO A 10 22.72 16.51 -11.09
N VAL A 11 21.93 15.58 -10.54
CA VAL A 11 20.47 15.64 -10.58
C VAL A 11 19.97 16.65 -9.55
N ARG A 12 19.43 17.78 -10.01
CA ARG A 12 18.74 18.77 -9.15
C ARG A 12 17.25 18.74 -9.47
N ALA A 13 16.46 18.13 -8.59
CA ALA A 13 15.01 18.01 -8.77
C ALA A 13 14.30 18.12 -7.41
N ARG A 14 13.04 18.55 -7.46
CA ARG A 14 12.09 18.43 -6.37
C ARG A 14 10.98 17.48 -6.83
N ILE A 15 10.79 16.40 -6.09
CA ILE A 15 9.83 15.35 -6.43
C ILE A 15 8.85 15.20 -5.27
N ALA A 16 7.55 15.18 -5.58
CA ALA A 16 6.54 14.79 -4.62
C ALA A 16 6.54 13.25 -4.53
N LEU A 17 6.98 12.73 -3.39
CA LEU A 17 6.97 11.29 -3.16
C LEU A 17 5.55 10.81 -2.81
N PRO A 18 5.12 9.63 -3.26
CA PRO A 18 3.90 9.03 -2.78
C PRO A 18 3.98 8.71 -1.29
N GLY A 19 2.82 8.57 -0.65
CA GLY A 19 2.72 8.13 0.73
C GLY A 19 3.36 6.75 0.97
N SER A 20 3.77 6.49 2.21
CA SER A 20 4.40 5.22 2.57
C SER A 20 3.39 4.07 2.58
N LYS A 21 3.66 3.04 1.76
CA LYS A 21 2.87 1.79 1.71
C LYS A 21 2.71 1.14 3.10
N SER A 22 3.81 1.02 3.84
CA SER A 22 3.79 0.35 5.15
C SER A 22 3.03 1.15 6.20
N VAL A 23 3.08 2.49 6.13
CA VAL A 23 2.29 3.35 7.03
C VAL A 23 0.80 3.24 6.69
N ALA A 24 0.45 3.29 5.40
CA ALA A 24 -0.92 3.12 4.93
C ALA A 24 -1.51 1.78 5.36
N ASN A 25 -0.78 0.67 5.18
CA ASN A 25 -1.26 -0.65 5.57
C ASN A 25 -1.46 -0.78 7.09
N ARG A 26 -0.56 -0.22 7.92
CA ARG A 26 -0.76 -0.18 9.37
C ARG A 26 -1.98 0.64 9.76
N ALA A 27 -2.15 1.81 9.16
CA ALA A 27 -3.31 2.66 9.43
C ALA A 27 -4.62 1.93 9.09
N LEU A 28 -4.66 1.21 7.96
CA LEU A 28 -5.82 0.39 7.57
C LEU A 28 -6.14 -0.71 8.59
N VAL A 29 -5.13 -1.43 9.08
CA VAL A 29 -5.33 -2.47 10.12
C VAL A 29 -5.87 -1.84 11.40
N CYS A 30 -5.25 -0.78 11.90
CA CYS A 30 -5.74 -0.07 13.10
C CYS A 30 -7.18 0.43 12.94
N ALA A 31 -7.50 1.01 11.78
CA ALA A 31 -8.84 1.50 11.49
C ALA A 31 -9.87 0.37 11.39
N ALA A 32 -9.50 -0.77 10.81
CA ALA A 32 -10.36 -1.96 10.76
C ALA A 32 -10.63 -2.55 12.15
N LEU A 33 -9.63 -2.56 13.03
CA LEU A 33 -9.78 -2.97 14.43
C LEU A 33 -10.66 -2.00 15.21
N ALA A 34 -10.59 -0.70 14.91
CA ALA A 34 -11.48 0.33 15.45
C ALA A 34 -12.90 0.31 14.85
N GLY A 35 -13.14 -0.51 13.81
CA GLY A 35 -14.46 -0.69 13.19
C GLY A 35 -14.77 0.24 12.02
N GLU A 36 -13.85 1.13 11.61
CA GLU A 36 -14.11 2.09 10.53
C GLU A 36 -12.85 2.36 9.68
N THR A 37 -12.71 1.68 8.53
CA THR A 37 -11.55 1.86 7.63
C THR A 37 -11.63 3.12 6.75
N SER A 38 -12.81 3.71 6.57
CA SER A 38 -13.07 4.92 5.79
C SER A 38 -12.36 6.17 6.32
N VAL A 39 -11.94 6.16 7.60
CA VAL A 39 -11.18 7.27 8.21
C VAL A 39 -9.79 7.44 7.59
N VAL A 40 -9.23 6.40 6.97
CA VAL A 40 -7.90 6.45 6.36
C VAL A 40 -8.00 7.02 4.94
N LYS A 41 -7.44 8.21 4.74
CA LYS A 41 -7.45 8.94 3.46
C LYS A 41 -6.05 9.02 2.84
N GLY A 42 -5.99 9.33 1.55
CA GLY A 42 -4.71 9.57 0.85
C GLY A 42 -3.83 8.32 0.71
N LEU A 43 -4.44 7.14 0.57
CA LEU A 43 -3.71 5.89 0.39
C LEU A 43 -2.83 5.96 -0.87
N PRO A 44 -1.58 5.47 -0.82
CA PRO A 44 -0.72 5.42 -1.99
C PRO A 44 -1.30 4.47 -3.04
N ALA A 45 -0.93 4.71 -4.30
CA ALA A 45 -1.34 3.90 -5.46
C ALA A 45 -0.68 2.50 -5.51
N ALA A 46 -0.42 1.88 -4.36
CA ALA A 46 0.17 0.55 -4.24
C ALA A 46 -0.91 -0.54 -4.30
N THR A 47 -0.69 -1.55 -5.13
CA THR A 47 -1.62 -2.68 -5.31
C THR A 47 -1.95 -3.37 -3.99
N ASP A 48 -0.93 -3.71 -3.19
CA ASP A 48 -1.10 -4.37 -1.88
C ASP A 48 -1.98 -3.56 -0.93
N THR A 49 -1.86 -2.22 -0.94
CA THR A 49 -2.67 -1.33 -0.09
C THR A 49 -4.13 -1.33 -0.51
N ARG A 50 -4.42 -1.34 -1.81
CA ARG A 50 -5.80 -1.43 -2.31
C ARG A 50 -6.43 -2.78 -1.99
N ILE A 51 -5.70 -3.88 -2.22
CA ILE A 51 -6.19 -5.23 -1.91
C ILE A 51 -6.47 -5.34 -0.40
N LEU A 52 -5.56 -4.88 0.45
CA LEU A 52 -5.76 -4.91 1.90
C LEU A 52 -6.99 -4.11 2.33
N GLN A 53 -7.15 -2.88 1.82
CA GLN A 53 -8.33 -2.06 2.11
C GLN A 53 -9.63 -2.80 1.76
N GLN A 54 -9.70 -3.38 0.56
CA GLN A 54 -10.87 -4.12 0.10
C GLN A 54 -11.17 -5.33 1.01
N LEU A 55 -10.16 -6.14 1.32
CA LEU A 55 -10.33 -7.32 2.17
C LEU A 55 -10.82 -6.95 3.59
N LEU A 56 -10.31 -5.84 4.15
CA LEU A 56 -10.72 -5.37 5.48
C LEU A 56 -12.13 -4.78 5.50
N GLN A 57 -12.59 -4.21 4.37
CA GLN A 57 -13.94 -3.67 4.20
C GLN A 57 -14.97 -4.79 3.97
N GLU A 58 -14.68 -5.71 3.06
CA GLU A 58 -15.63 -6.76 2.64
C GLU A 58 -15.66 -7.95 3.61
N ARG A 59 -14.56 -8.19 4.34
CA ARG A 59 -14.37 -9.32 5.28
C ARG A 59 -14.91 -10.67 4.74
N PRO A 60 -14.51 -11.09 3.53
CA PRO A 60 -15.03 -12.32 2.95
C PRO A 60 -14.52 -13.56 3.71
N ALA A 61 -15.30 -14.63 3.70
CA ALA A 61 -14.91 -15.92 4.29
C ALA A 61 -13.65 -16.53 3.66
N ARG A 62 -13.31 -16.12 2.43
CA ARG A 62 -12.05 -16.46 1.74
C ARG A 62 -11.40 -15.17 1.24
N MET A 63 -10.17 -14.92 1.65
CA MET A 63 -9.41 -13.72 1.28
C MET A 63 -8.35 -14.02 0.22
N HIS A 64 -8.46 -13.40 -0.95
CA HIS A 64 -7.45 -13.51 -2.00
C HIS A 64 -6.42 -12.37 -1.88
N CYS A 65 -5.27 -12.67 -1.27
CA CYS A 65 -4.24 -11.65 -0.96
C CYS A 65 -3.29 -11.30 -2.13
N GLY A 66 -3.57 -11.77 -3.37
CA GLY A 66 -2.70 -11.55 -4.53
C GLY A 66 -1.36 -12.27 -4.40
N LEU A 67 -0.24 -11.58 -4.68
CA LEU A 67 1.12 -12.13 -4.51
C LEU A 67 1.49 -12.46 -3.04
N GLY A 68 0.56 -12.25 -2.11
CA GLY A 68 0.62 -12.77 -0.74
C GLY A 68 1.52 -11.98 0.19
N GLY A 69 2.76 -11.65 -0.21
CA GLY A 69 3.80 -11.22 0.73
C GLY A 69 3.42 -10.05 1.65
N THR A 70 3.03 -8.90 1.09
CA THR A 70 2.70 -7.72 1.91
C THR A 70 1.26 -7.78 2.42
N THR A 71 0.30 -8.06 1.53
CA THR A 71 -1.12 -8.05 1.88
C THR A 71 -1.44 -9.07 2.98
N LEU A 72 -0.99 -10.32 2.83
CA LEU A 72 -1.26 -11.37 3.82
C LEU A 72 -0.63 -11.05 5.17
N ARG A 73 0.63 -10.57 5.17
CA ARG A 73 1.33 -10.19 6.38
C ARG A 73 0.59 -9.14 7.20
N PHE A 74 -0.05 -8.17 6.55
CA PHE A 74 -0.85 -7.16 7.25
C PHE A 74 -2.27 -7.63 7.57
N ALA A 75 -2.86 -8.49 6.75
CA ALA A 75 -4.20 -9.03 7.00
C ALA A 75 -4.26 -9.98 8.21
N LEU A 76 -3.14 -10.58 8.59
CA LEU A 76 -3.02 -11.53 9.71
C LEU A 76 -2.33 -10.95 10.96
N ALA A 77 -2.02 -9.65 10.95
CA ALA A 77 -1.42 -8.96 12.10
C ALA A 77 -2.51 -8.53 13.09
#